data_AF-A0A0I9SNB5-F1
#
_entry.id   AF-A0A0I9SNB5-F1
#
_cell.length_a   1.000
_cell.length_b   1.000
_cell.length_c   1.000
_cell.angle_alpha   90.00
_cell.angle_beta   90.00
_cell.angle_gamma   90.00
#
_symmetry.space_group_name_H-M   'P 1'
#
loop_
_entity.id
_entity.type
_entity.pdbx_description
1 polymer ?
#
loop_
_entity_poly.entity_id
_entity_poly.type
_entity_poly.pdbx_seq_one_letter_code
_entity_poly.pdbx_strand_id
1 'polypeptide(L)'
;MNVQHFTLSEKLPALRSTYLSHLAYHDQDEDDLHDHPGSFSVHANGNLIAFEAYHGRFDPDQDMDDWGFDGPTFHCSNVVHDPDRVLLQHCDPQSVTLAKRLGLQTHDDTVVIDYRDDMLMIPAFRDGQTAYFGDFSAHLPIT
;
A
#
# COMPACT_ATOMS: atom_id res chain seq x y z
N MET A 1 17.36 11.73 5.88
CA MET A 1 16.05 11.19 6.27
C MET A 1 16.32 9.80 6.82
N ASN A 2 15.87 9.47 8.03
CA ASN A 2 16.01 8.11 8.56
C ASN A 2 14.84 7.30 7.99
N VAL A 3 15.15 6.23 7.26
CA VAL A 3 14.13 5.27 6.80
C VAL A 3 13.84 4.32 7.95
N GLN A 4 12.57 4.17 8.31
CA GLN A 4 12.17 3.17 9.29
C GLN A 4 11.91 1.82 8.63
N HIS A 5 12.31 0.75 9.30
CA HIS A 5 12.18 -0.62 8.81
C HIS A 5 11.30 -1.42 9.76
N PHE A 6 10.22 -1.99 9.24
CA PHE A 6 9.26 -2.79 9.98
C PHE A 6 9.30 -4.24 9.52
N THR A 7 9.13 -5.16 10.47
CA THR A 7 9.03 -6.60 10.20
C THR A 7 7.67 -7.08 10.65
N LEU A 8 6.83 -7.52 9.69
CA LEU A 8 5.56 -8.16 10.03
C LEU A 8 5.81 -9.52 10.68
N SER A 9 5.04 -9.79 11.73
CA SER A 9 5.11 -11.02 12.52
C SER A 9 3.78 -11.27 13.23
N GLU A 10 3.65 -12.36 13.97
CA GLU A 10 2.46 -12.60 14.79
C GLU A 10 2.22 -11.47 15.83
N LYS A 11 3.28 -10.75 16.23
CA LYS A 11 3.20 -9.63 17.17
C LYS A 11 2.85 -8.31 16.51
N LEU A 12 3.26 -8.13 15.26
CA LEU A 12 2.95 -6.97 14.42
C LEU A 12 2.32 -7.48 13.12
N PRO A 13 1.04 -7.89 13.16
CA PRO A 13 0.43 -8.63 12.05
C PRO A 13 0.11 -7.74 10.85
N ALA A 14 -0.03 -6.42 11.07
CA ALA A 14 -0.40 -5.46 10.06
C ALA A 14 0.16 -4.06 10.35
N LEU A 15 0.39 -3.33 9.28
CA LEU A 15 0.63 -1.89 9.25
C LEU A 15 -0.44 -1.25 8.36
N ARG A 16 -0.90 -0.05 8.71
CA ARG A 16 -1.85 0.70 7.88
C ARG A 16 -1.27 2.07 7.60
N SER A 17 -1.36 2.53 6.37
CA SER A 17 -1.06 3.91 6.05
C SER A 17 -2.34 4.63 5.69
N THR A 18 -2.53 5.80 6.29
CA THR A 18 -3.65 6.71 5.99
C THR A 18 -3.20 7.85 5.08
N TYR A 19 -4.19 8.54 4.52
CA TYR A 19 -4.06 9.82 3.82
C TYR A 19 -2.92 10.69 4.39
N LEU A 20 -2.10 11.26 3.50
CA LEU A 20 -0.86 12.02 3.79
C LEU A 20 0.37 11.20 4.18
N SER A 21 0.42 9.90 3.85
CA SER A 21 1.58 9.03 4.13
C SER A 21 1.85 8.78 5.62
N HIS A 22 0.82 8.81 6.46
CA HIS A 22 0.97 8.52 7.88
C HIS A 22 0.89 7.01 8.09
N LEU A 23 1.90 6.40 8.73
CA LEU A 23 1.88 4.98 9.07
C LEU A 23 1.30 4.75 10.46
N ALA A 24 0.07 4.25 10.53
CA ALA A 24 -0.58 3.76 11.74
C ALA A 24 -0.20 2.30 12.02
N TYR A 25 0.36 2.02 13.21
CA TYR A 25 0.55 0.65 13.68
C TYR A 25 0.39 0.53 15.20
N HIS A 26 -0.03 -0.66 15.63
CA HIS A 26 -0.13 -1.03 17.03
C HIS A 26 1.04 -1.96 17.37
N ASP A 27 1.94 -1.55 18.26
CA ASP A 27 2.79 -2.49 18.99
C ASP A 27 1.97 -3.04 20.17
N GLN A 28 2.19 -4.29 20.58
CA GLN A 28 1.28 -5.03 21.48
C GLN A 28 1.05 -4.40 22.87
N ASP A 29 1.81 -3.37 23.22
CA ASP A 29 1.85 -2.80 24.57
C ASP A 29 1.41 -1.33 24.66
N GLU A 30 1.09 -0.65 23.55
CA GLU A 30 0.69 0.77 23.57
C GLU A 30 -0.52 1.05 22.66
N ASP A 31 -1.55 1.71 23.19
CA ASP A 31 -2.67 2.32 22.44
C ASP A 31 -2.19 3.53 21.58
N ASP A 32 -0.88 3.74 21.45
CA ASP A 32 -0.27 4.90 20.83
C ASP A 32 -0.15 4.70 19.32
N LEU A 33 -0.92 5.49 18.59
CA LEU A 33 -0.77 5.68 17.15
C LEU A 33 0.57 6.40 16.91
N HIS A 34 1.59 5.66 16.48
CA HIS A 34 2.85 6.28 16.08
C HIS A 34 2.68 7.00 14.74
N ASP A 35 3.17 8.24 14.65
CA ASP A 35 3.22 9.03 13.42
C ASP A 35 4.63 8.96 12.84
N HIS A 36 4.76 8.43 11.62
CA HIS A 36 6.02 8.45 10.89
C HIS A 36 5.84 9.20 9.56
N PRO A 37 6.13 10.51 9.52
CA PRO A 37 6.18 11.23 8.26
C PRO A 37 7.39 10.78 7.44
N GLY A 38 7.15 10.22 6.26
CA GLY A 38 8.18 10.00 5.25
C GLY A 38 8.36 8.54 4.82
N SER A 39 9.59 8.18 4.50
CA SER A 39 9.89 6.90 3.85
C SER A 39 10.05 5.77 4.86
N PHE A 40 9.45 4.61 4.59
CA PHE A 40 9.56 3.40 5.39
C PHE A 40 9.61 2.15 4.52
N SER A 41 10.02 1.02 5.10
CA SER A 41 9.94 -0.28 4.44
C SER A 41 9.37 -1.35 5.35
N VAL A 42 8.61 -2.28 4.79
CA VAL A 42 7.93 -3.37 5.48
C VAL A 42 8.34 -4.69 4.84
N HIS A 43 8.85 -5.64 5.62
CA HIS A 43 9.17 -7.01 5.17
C HIS A 43 8.52 -8.07 6.07
N ALA A 44 8.38 -9.30 5.59
CA ALA A 44 7.72 -10.39 6.33
C ALA A 44 8.55 -11.67 6.48
N ASN A 45 9.86 -11.56 6.74
CA ASN A 45 10.77 -12.68 7.08
C ASN A 45 10.56 -13.97 6.26
N GLY A 46 10.63 -13.86 4.94
CA GLY A 46 10.48 -15.00 4.03
C GLY A 46 9.04 -15.37 3.66
N ASN A 47 8.05 -14.69 4.25
CA ASN A 47 6.66 -14.74 3.81
C ASN A 47 6.36 -13.61 2.81
N LEU A 48 5.25 -13.76 2.11
CA LEU A 48 4.65 -12.66 1.35
C LEU A 48 3.84 -11.76 2.29
N ILE A 49 3.71 -10.51 1.88
CA ILE A 49 2.90 -9.43 2.44
C ILE A 49 1.73 -9.25 1.48
N ALA A 50 0.51 -9.23 2.01
CA ALA A 50 -0.65 -8.73 1.30
C ALA A 50 -0.69 -7.19 1.45
N PHE A 51 -0.57 -6.49 0.32
CA PHE A 51 -0.75 -5.05 0.21
C PHE A 51 -2.15 -4.78 -0.34
N GLU A 52 -2.94 -3.98 0.35
CA GLU A 52 -4.32 -3.67 -0.03
C GLU A 52 -4.57 -2.17 0.00
N ALA A 53 -5.11 -1.60 -1.08
CA ALA A 53 -5.50 -0.19 -1.13
C ALA A 53 -6.99 -0.02 -0.81
N TYR A 54 -7.37 1.05 -0.10
CA TYR A 54 -8.75 1.32 0.31
C TYR A 54 -9.15 2.78 0.12
N HIS A 55 -10.43 3.06 0.39
CA HIS A 55 -11.02 4.39 0.26
C HIS A 55 -10.82 4.97 -1.14
N GLY A 56 -11.10 4.12 -2.14
CA GLY A 56 -10.97 4.43 -3.56
C GLY A 56 -12.04 5.38 -4.07
N ARG A 57 -11.64 6.32 -4.92
CA ARG A 57 -12.47 7.29 -5.65
C ARG A 57 -12.04 7.40 -7.11
N PHE A 58 -12.95 7.87 -7.97
CA PHE A 58 -12.65 8.09 -9.39
C PHE A 58 -12.28 9.54 -9.73
N ASP A 59 -12.59 10.45 -8.81
CA ASP A 59 -12.26 11.87 -8.90
C ASP A 59 -11.53 12.25 -7.61
N PRO A 60 -10.29 12.79 -7.70
CA PRO A 60 -9.49 13.12 -6.53
C PRO A 60 -10.10 14.25 -5.68
N ASP A 61 -10.94 15.10 -6.28
CA ASP A 61 -11.57 16.25 -5.64
C ASP A 61 -12.90 15.91 -4.93
N GLN A 62 -13.33 14.63 -4.96
CA GLN A 62 -14.52 14.20 -4.24
C GLN A 62 -14.33 14.28 -2.72
N ASP A 63 -15.27 14.95 -2.05
CA ASP A 63 -15.32 15.03 -0.58
C ASP A 63 -15.39 13.63 0.04
N MET A 64 -14.64 13.43 1.13
CA MET A 64 -14.33 12.13 1.75
C MET A 64 -15.45 11.54 2.63
N ASP A 65 -16.70 11.97 2.44
CA ASP A 65 -17.77 11.63 3.39
C ASP A 65 -18.32 10.20 3.23
N ASP A 66 -17.95 9.49 2.15
CA ASP A 66 -18.39 8.12 1.89
C ASP A 66 -17.20 7.18 1.73
N TRP A 67 -17.16 6.15 2.57
CA TRP A 67 -16.20 5.05 2.54
C TRP A 67 -16.11 4.51 1.11
N GLY A 68 -15.03 4.86 0.43
CA GLY A 68 -14.82 4.56 -1.00
C GLY A 68 -14.75 3.07 -1.28
N PHE A 69 -14.44 2.71 -2.52
CA PHE A 69 -14.31 1.29 -2.89
C PHE A 69 -12.93 0.72 -2.54
N ASP A 70 -12.89 -0.60 -2.32
CA ASP A 70 -11.62 -1.33 -2.15
C ASP A 70 -10.86 -1.44 -3.48
N GLY A 71 -9.54 -1.34 -3.35
CA GLY A 71 -8.57 -1.48 -4.43
C GLY A 71 -8.11 -2.92 -4.65
N PRO A 72 -7.07 -3.12 -5.47
CA PRO A 72 -6.48 -4.43 -5.67
C PRO A 72 -5.63 -4.86 -4.47
N THR A 73 -5.53 -6.17 -4.29
CA THR A 73 -4.54 -6.80 -3.40
C THR A 73 -3.33 -7.26 -4.21
N PHE A 74 -2.12 -6.96 -3.74
CA PHE A 74 -0.87 -7.47 -4.28
C PHE A 74 -0.11 -8.27 -3.23
N HIS A 75 0.61 -9.30 -3.65
CA HIS A 75 1.43 -10.14 -2.77
C HIS A 75 2.91 -9.99 -3.11
N CYS A 76 3.70 -9.51 -2.15
CA CYS A 76 5.11 -9.14 -2.34
C CYS A 76 5.93 -9.41 -1.08
N SER A 77 7.25 -9.56 -1.16
CA SER A 77 8.04 -9.81 0.06
C SER A 77 8.46 -8.55 0.80
N ASN A 78 8.40 -7.39 0.12
CA ASN A 78 8.78 -6.10 0.68
C ASN A 78 7.91 -4.96 0.11
N VAL A 79 7.44 -4.07 0.98
CA VAL A 79 6.75 -2.83 0.62
C VAL A 79 7.65 -1.67 1.03
N VAL A 80 8.00 -0.80 0.09
CA VAL A 80 8.74 0.43 0.36
C VAL A 80 7.83 1.61 0.08
N HIS A 81 7.67 2.48 1.05
CA HIS A 81 6.92 3.71 0.94
C HIS A 81 7.87 4.90 0.89
N ASP A 82 7.60 5.85 0.01
CA ASP A 82 8.25 7.16 -0.10
C ASP A 82 7.17 8.21 -0.42
N PRO A 83 7.34 9.52 -0.09
CA PRO A 83 6.32 10.54 -0.34
C PRO A 83 5.82 10.63 -1.78
N ASP A 84 6.62 10.20 -2.76
CA ASP A 84 6.24 10.25 -4.16
C ASP A 84 5.60 8.95 -4.67
N ARG A 85 5.85 7.80 -4.02
CA ARG A 85 5.40 6.49 -4.51
C ARG A 85 5.51 5.37 -3.48
N VAL A 86 4.79 4.29 -3.75
CA VAL A 86 4.98 2.96 -3.13
C VAL A 86 5.61 2.00 -4.13
N LEU A 87 6.61 1.25 -3.67
CA LEU A 87 7.24 0.15 -4.38
C LEU A 87 6.86 -1.17 -3.72
N LEU A 88 6.27 -2.08 -4.49
CA LEU A 88 6.01 -3.46 -4.06
C LEU A 88 7.07 -4.34 -4.73
N GLN A 89 8.00 -4.88 -3.94
CA GLN A 89 9.18 -5.58 -4.44
C GLN A 89 9.04 -7.10 -4.27
N HIS A 90 9.57 -7.85 -5.23
CA HIS A 90 9.49 -9.31 -5.25
C HIS A 90 8.04 -9.80 -5.18
N CYS A 91 7.20 -9.18 -6.01
CA CYS A 91 5.81 -9.57 -6.19
C CYS A 91 5.70 -10.96 -6.80
N ASP A 92 4.67 -11.71 -6.40
CA ASP A 92 4.36 -12.97 -7.06
C ASP A 92 3.92 -12.73 -8.53
N PRO A 93 3.99 -13.76 -9.40
CA PRO A 93 3.65 -13.59 -10.82
C PRO A 93 2.22 -13.12 -11.08
N GLN A 94 1.28 -13.44 -10.18
CA GLN A 94 -0.12 -13.04 -10.30
C GLN A 94 -0.28 -11.55 -10.06
N SER A 95 0.41 -11.02 -9.05
CA SER A 95 0.45 -9.60 -8.67
C SER A 95 1.10 -8.75 -9.76
N VAL A 96 2.22 -9.22 -10.34
CA VAL A 96 2.84 -8.54 -11.49
C VAL A 96 1.91 -8.53 -12.70
N THR A 97 1.19 -9.64 -12.96
CA THR A 97 0.22 -9.72 -14.06
C THR A 97 -0.96 -8.77 -13.84
N LEU A 98 -1.46 -8.71 -12.60
CA LEU A 98 -2.52 -7.78 -12.21
C LEU A 98 -2.07 -6.32 -12.37
N ALA A 99 -0.88 -5.97 -11.89
CA ALA A 99 -0.31 -4.63 -12.00
C ALA A 99 -0.25 -4.14 -13.45
N LYS A 100 0.22 -5.00 -14.36
CA LYS A 100 0.25 -4.71 -15.81
C LYS A 100 -1.14 -4.47 -16.39
N ARG A 101 -2.17 -5.22 -15.96
CA ARG A 101 -3.56 -5.01 -16.40
C ARG A 101 -4.14 -3.70 -15.88
N LEU A 102 -3.75 -3.30 -14.68
CA LEU A 102 -4.14 -2.06 -14.04
C LEU A 102 -3.36 -0.83 -14.55
N GLY A 103 -2.47 -1.00 -15.52
CA GLY A 103 -1.69 0.08 -16.11
C GLY A 103 -0.56 0.60 -15.20
N LEU A 104 -0.19 -0.13 -14.15
CA LEU A 104 0.91 0.24 -13.26
C LEU A 104 2.26 -0.03 -13.93
N GLN A 105 3.27 0.76 -13.56
CA GLN A 105 4.63 0.53 -14.00
C GLN A 105 5.19 -0.71 -13.29
N THR A 106 5.90 -1.55 -14.05
CA THR A 106 6.56 -2.75 -13.51
C THR A 106 7.99 -2.86 -14.03
N HIS A 107 8.93 -3.22 -13.16
CA HIS A 107 10.29 -3.59 -13.53
C HIS A 107 10.60 -4.96 -12.91
N ASP A 108 10.80 -5.97 -13.73
CA ASP A 108 10.91 -7.38 -13.29
C ASP A 108 9.74 -7.81 -12.39
N ASP A 109 10.03 -8.06 -11.10
CA ASP A 109 9.09 -8.44 -10.04
C ASP A 109 8.70 -7.27 -9.14
N THR A 110 9.05 -6.04 -9.51
CA THR A 110 8.71 -4.83 -8.76
C THR A 110 7.56 -4.07 -9.42
N VAL A 111 6.56 -3.70 -8.63
CA VAL A 111 5.41 -2.86 -9.02
C VAL A 111 5.57 -1.49 -8.40
N VAL A 112 5.29 -0.44 -9.18
CA VAL A 112 5.34 0.96 -8.73
C VAL A 112 3.93 1.53 -8.73
N ILE A 113 3.54 2.15 -7.62
CA ILE A 113 2.27 2.87 -7.47
C ILE A 113 2.63 4.30 -7.08
N ASP A 114 2.41 5.24 -8.01
CA ASP A 114 2.73 6.65 -7.78
C ASP A 114 1.62 7.36 -6.99
N TYR A 115 2.01 8.36 -6.20
CA TYR A 115 1.06 9.28 -5.58
C TYR A 115 0.61 10.36 -6.57
N ARG A 116 -0.64 10.79 -6.44
CA ARG A 116 -1.20 12.02 -7.03
C ARG A 116 -2.13 12.66 -6.01
N ASP A 117 -1.89 13.92 -5.67
CA ASP A 117 -2.66 14.67 -4.68
C ASP A 117 -2.80 13.87 -3.36
N ASP A 118 -1.67 13.35 -2.86
CA ASP A 118 -1.54 12.53 -1.65
C ASP A 118 -2.31 11.18 -1.66
N MET A 119 -2.76 10.72 -2.82
CA MET A 119 -3.42 9.42 -3.00
C MET A 119 -2.66 8.50 -3.95
N LEU A 120 -2.71 7.19 -3.68
CA LEU A 120 -2.19 6.19 -4.59
C LEU A 120 -3.03 6.13 -5.86
N MET A 121 -2.40 6.28 -7.02
CA MET A 121 -3.09 6.28 -8.31
C MET A 121 -3.00 4.92 -9.02
N ILE A 122 -4.14 4.40 -9.45
CA ILE A 122 -4.23 3.19 -10.28
C ILE A 122 -4.85 3.56 -11.64
N PRO A 123 -4.05 3.60 -12.73
CA PRO A 123 -4.46 4.19 -14.01
C PRO A 123 -5.65 3.51 -14.71
N ALA A 124 -5.71 2.18 -14.68
CA ALA A 124 -6.73 1.38 -15.35
C ALA A 124 -7.46 0.48 -14.35
N PHE A 125 -8.04 1.10 -13.33
CA PHE A 125 -8.97 0.44 -12.43
C PHE A 125 -10.32 0.21 -13.13
N ARG A 126 -11.24 -0.57 -12.53
CA ARG A 126 -12.58 -0.95 -13.04
C ARG A 126 -13.02 -0.27 -14.35
N ASP A 127 -13.20 -1.07 -15.41
CA ASP A 127 -13.55 -0.61 -16.76
C ASP A 127 -12.51 0.31 -17.43
N GLY A 128 -11.27 0.31 -16.93
CA GLY A 128 -10.15 1.07 -17.48
C GLY A 128 -10.08 2.52 -17.00
N GLN A 129 -10.90 2.90 -16.02
CA GLN A 129 -10.91 4.23 -15.42
C GLN A 129 -9.81 4.38 -14.36
N THR A 130 -9.19 5.55 -14.28
CA THR A 130 -8.24 5.85 -13.20
C THR A 130 -8.97 5.95 -11.86
N ALA A 131 -8.41 5.32 -10.83
CA ALA A 131 -8.87 5.43 -9.46
C ALA A 131 -7.75 5.93 -8.53
N TYR A 132 -8.15 6.55 -7.44
CA TYR A 132 -7.29 7.14 -6.42
C TYR A 132 -7.65 6.57 -5.06
N PHE A 133 -6.65 6.16 -4.28
CA PHE A 133 -6.85 5.50 -2.98
C PHE A 133 -6.14 6.29 -1.89
N GLY A 134 -6.88 6.68 -0.85
CA GLY A 134 -6.33 7.45 0.26
C GLY A 134 -5.46 6.63 1.20
N ASP A 135 -5.79 5.35 1.34
CA ASP A 135 -5.22 4.49 2.38
C ASP A 135 -4.71 3.17 1.79
N PHE A 136 -3.78 2.53 2.50
CA PHE A 136 -3.40 1.15 2.24
C PHE A 136 -3.08 0.39 3.53
N SER A 137 -3.07 -0.94 3.45
CA SER A 137 -2.55 -1.81 4.50
C SER A 137 -1.47 -2.75 3.96
N ALA A 138 -0.57 -3.17 4.84
CA ALA A 138 0.41 -4.22 4.60
C ALA A 138 0.32 -5.22 5.76
N HIS A 139 -0.06 -6.46 5.47
CA HIS A 139 -0.28 -7.47 6.49
C HIS A 139 0.17 -8.87 6.04
N LEU A 140 0.33 -9.77 6.99
CA LEU A 140 0.51 -11.18 6.67
C LEU A 140 -0.75 -11.72 5.97
N PRO A 141 -0.62 -12.50 4.89
CA PRO A 141 -1.76 -13.14 4.24
C PRO A 141 -2.52 -14.01 5.24
N ILE A 142 -3.84 -13.87 5.29
CA ILE A 142 -4.69 -14.73 6.10
C ILE A 142 -4.69 -16.12 5.46
N THR A 143 -4.25 -17.13 6.21
CA THR A 143 -4.22 -18.54 5.79
C THR A 143 -5.58 -19.22 5.88
#